data_AF-A0A1H6NRC5-F1
#
_entry.id   AF-A0A1H6NRC5-F1
#
_cell.length_a   1.000
_cell.length_b   1.000
_cell.length_c   1.000
_cell.angle_alpha   90.00
_cell.angle_beta   90.00
_cell.angle_gamma   90.00
#
_symmetry.space_group_name_H-M   'P 1'
#
loop_
_entity.id
_entity.type
_entity.pdbx_description
1 polymer ?
#
loop_
_entity_poly.entity_id
_entity_poly.type
_entity_poly.pdbx_seq_one_letter_code
_entity_poly.pdbx_strand_id
1 'polypeptide(L)'
;MSENVFIAWGKNEGLAQAVAKRLQDFGYSPVVGGVQRGKSPSSFFINANVLTQMNGASAAIILAQKIFDSKGQPTNEFRPNLMFEWGYLQHRLRADAIHVFLINIEREELPGDLLNAYTQKVTLRNPANASPAAVTALANQIAAIFQKNIIEIDFDGLEIIKNYDVYRSALWEMSEGNQAFNPREAGYYVLHLLQPAFYRNDLKFIRDFMSFYDQKVSGPLSNLTILVGEILNYYDLTDNLTKLKIDRNIKKTSEYRQLNNIVDSLTSIRGSKDRIFNIFDVLLEDFIGLTNLRLFLLGKNQNHLDDAITAFQAALVECSQFKSAFQANTGFIRHLWEAYIERNLARAYFLKGKKREALQLQKSSNKKRIQIRSRLKTNGVSYLANQIELEIGLSNFDEAMQAGPTAARLTALTEEYLVPFKPRGADRVWERLHAAISSVALQRKYKDLNVQLAKLHKASRS
;
A
#
# COMPACT_ATOMS: atom_id res chain seq x y z
N MET A 1 7.47 -11.91 4.19
CA MET A 1 7.50 -13.38 4.08
C MET A 1 6.98 -13.79 2.73
N SER A 2 7.27 -15.05 2.44
CA SER A 2 6.97 -15.76 1.24
C SER A 2 5.46 -15.98 1.03
N GLU A 3 4.94 -15.76 -0.18
CA GLU A 3 3.48 -15.78 -0.42
C GLU A 3 2.88 -17.17 -0.19
N ASN A 4 1.72 -17.25 0.47
CA ASN A 4 1.07 -18.53 0.72
C ASN A 4 0.39 -19.04 -0.54
N VAL A 5 1.01 -20.01 -1.21
CA VAL A 5 0.51 -20.61 -2.45
C VAL A 5 -0.12 -21.95 -2.14
N PHE A 6 -1.44 -22.07 -2.30
CA PHE A 6 -2.10 -23.37 -2.19
C PHE A 6 -1.92 -24.15 -3.50
N ILE A 7 -1.44 -25.38 -3.41
CA ILE A 7 -1.25 -26.27 -4.55
C ILE A 7 -2.31 -27.36 -4.47
N ALA A 8 -3.38 -27.19 -5.25
CA ALA A 8 -4.37 -28.23 -5.50
C ALA A 8 -3.80 -29.19 -6.54
N TRP A 9 -4.01 -30.49 -6.36
CA TRP A 9 -3.48 -31.50 -7.28
C TRP A 9 -4.46 -32.64 -7.52
N GLY A 10 -4.43 -33.16 -8.75
CA GLY A 10 -5.21 -34.34 -9.15
C GLY A 10 -4.59 -35.62 -8.62
N LYS A 11 -3.73 -36.26 -9.42
CA LYS A 11 -3.17 -37.60 -9.13
C LYS A 11 -1.68 -37.58 -8.76
N ASN A 12 -0.91 -36.61 -9.24
CA ASN A 12 0.54 -36.58 -9.05
C ASN A 12 0.98 -35.72 -7.86
N GLU A 13 0.89 -36.29 -6.65
CA GLU A 13 1.38 -35.63 -5.42
C GLU A 13 2.88 -35.32 -5.50
N GLY A 14 3.68 -36.22 -6.10
CA GLY A 14 5.12 -36.02 -6.26
C GLY A 14 5.46 -34.77 -7.07
N LEU A 15 4.70 -34.48 -8.13
CA LEU A 15 4.81 -33.23 -8.87
C LEU A 15 4.38 -32.03 -8.02
N ALA A 16 3.30 -32.12 -7.25
CA ALA A 16 2.85 -31.05 -6.37
C ALA A 16 3.91 -30.70 -5.30
N GLN A 17 4.54 -31.72 -4.70
CA GLN A 17 5.64 -31.57 -3.75
C GLN A 17 6.89 -30.99 -4.43
N ALA A 18 7.22 -31.40 -5.67
CA ALA A 18 8.34 -30.85 -6.42
C ALA A 18 8.12 -29.37 -6.79
N VAL A 19 6.89 -29.00 -7.21
CA VAL A 19 6.50 -27.60 -7.44
C VAL A 19 6.60 -26.80 -6.15
N ALA A 20 6.10 -27.34 -5.02
CA ALA A 20 6.23 -26.70 -3.71
C ALA A 20 7.70 -26.45 -3.35
N LYS A 21 8.57 -27.45 -3.47
CA LYS A 21 10.00 -27.27 -3.21
C LYS A 21 10.60 -26.17 -4.08
N ARG A 22 10.25 -26.13 -5.37
CA ARG A 22 10.78 -25.11 -6.28
C ARG A 22 10.27 -23.71 -5.96
N LEU A 23 9.01 -23.59 -5.55
CA LEU A 23 8.43 -22.33 -5.10
C LEU A 23 9.08 -21.83 -3.79
N GLN A 24 9.48 -22.73 -2.89
CA GLN A 24 10.28 -22.35 -1.71
C GLN A 24 11.62 -21.73 -2.12
N ASP A 25 12.31 -22.27 -3.13
CA ASP A 25 13.56 -21.68 -3.66
C ASP A 25 13.34 -20.25 -4.20
N PHE A 26 12.14 -19.94 -4.69
CA PHE A 26 11.74 -18.60 -5.14
C PHE A 26 11.21 -17.70 -4.02
N GLY A 27 11.22 -18.18 -2.78
CA GLY A 27 10.73 -17.42 -1.64
C GLY A 27 9.20 -17.35 -1.58
N TYR A 28 8.49 -18.41 -1.95
CA TYR A 28 7.06 -18.61 -1.68
C TYR A 28 6.85 -19.62 -0.52
N SER A 29 5.69 -19.54 0.13
CA SER A 29 5.22 -20.43 1.21
C SER A 29 4.17 -21.41 0.67
N PRO A 30 4.56 -22.43 -0.08
CA PRO A 30 3.59 -23.34 -0.68
C PRO A 30 3.01 -24.30 0.35
N VAL A 31 1.72 -24.58 0.20
CA VAL A 31 0.98 -25.61 0.94
C VAL A 31 0.39 -26.57 -0.07
N VAL A 32 0.80 -27.84 -0.02
CA VAL A 32 0.23 -28.89 -0.87
C VAL A 32 -1.06 -29.39 -0.23
N GLY A 33 -2.19 -29.23 -0.92
CA GLY A 33 -3.50 -29.65 -0.46
C GLY A 33 -3.60 -31.18 -0.28
N GLY A 34 -4.54 -31.65 0.54
CA GLY A 34 -4.86 -33.08 0.65
C GLY A 34 -3.94 -33.95 1.52
N VAL A 35 -2.84 -33.42 2.09
CA VAL A 35 -1.93 -34.23 2.94
C VAL A 35 -2.38 -34.19 4.41
N GLN A 36 -2.98 -35.28 4.90
CA GLN A 36 -2.91 -35.65 6.32
C GLN A 36 -1.71 -36.58 6.51
N ARG A 37 -0.73 -36.20 7.33
CA ARG A 37 0.21 -37.20 7.88
C ARG A 37 -0.57 -38.09 8.85
N GLY A 38 -0.84 -39.33 8.45
CA GLY A 38 -1.08 -40.43 9.39
C GLY A 38 -2.51 -40.97 9.60
N LYS A 39 -3.51 -40.71 8.74
CA LYS A 39 -4.80 -41.44 8.79
C LYS A 39 -5.35 -41.78 7.40
N SER A 40 -6.10 -42.89 7.36
CA SER A 40 -6.56 -43.65 6.19
C SER A 40 -7.15 -42.83 5.03
N PRO A 41 -6.87 -43.18 3.76
CA PRO A 41 -7.28 -42.44 2.55
C PRO A 41 -8.78 -42.57 2.19
N SER A 42 -9.66 -42.81 3.16
CA SER A 42 -11.08 -43.15 2.95
C SER A 42 -12.08 -42.05 3.35
N SER A 43 -11.64 -40.89 3.85
CA SER A 43 -12.57 -39.79 4.13
C SER A 43 -12.85 -38.96 2.88
N PHE A 44 -14.02 -39.16 2.27
CA PHE A 44 -14.63 -38.29 1.25
C PHE A 44 -14.90 -36.84 1.73
N PHE A 45 -14.50 -36.48 2.95
CA PHE A 45 -14.73 -35.18 3.56
C PHE A 45 -13.46 -34.34 3.56
N ILE A 46 -13.55 -33.16 2.94
CA ILE A 46 -12.55 -32.10 3.10
C ILE A 46 -12.58 -31.69 4.56
N ASN A 47 -11.50 -32.00 5.28
CA ASN A 47 -11.37 -31.69 6.70
C ASN A 47 -11.24 -30.17 6.90
N ALA A 48 -11.68 -29.64 8.04
CA ALA A 48 -11.60 -28.22 8.40
C ALA A 48 -10.20 -27.64 8.19
N ASN A 49 -9.14 -28.45 8.31
CA ASN A 49 -7.76 -28.05 8.07
C ASN A 49 -7.47 -27.68 6.60
N VAL A 50 -8.05 -28.38 5.62
CA VAL A 50 -7.86 -28.03 4.19
C VAL A 50 -8.60 -26.73 3.87
N LEU A 51 -9.78 -26.51 4.46
CA LEU A 51 -10.46 -25.22 4.39
C LEU A 51 -9.62 -24.09 5.00
N THR A 52 -9.00 -24.31 6.16
CA THR A 52 -8.08 -23.34 6.78
C THR A 52 -6.87 -23.06 5.88
N GLN A 53 -6.28 -24.09 5.26
CA GLN A 53 -5.17 -23.94 4.32
C GLN A 53 -5.59 -23.14 3.08
N MET A 54 -6.76 -23.43 2.50
CA MET A 54 -7.30 -22.66 1.38
C MET A 54 -7.61 -21.23 1.79
N ASN A 55 -8.19 -20.99 2.97
CA ASN A 55 -8.50 -19.66 3.48
C ASN A 55 -7.24 -18.80 3.70
N GLY A 56 -6.14 -19.42 4.13
CA GLY A 56 -4.86 -18.73 4.35
C GLY A 56 -4.03 -18.47 3.08
N ALA A 57 -4.47 -18.94 1.90
CA ALA A 57 -3.73 -18.81 0.66
C ALA A 57 -4.02 -17.47 -0.04
N SER A 58 -2.97 -16.83 -0.57
CA SER A 58 -3.08 -15.59 -1.37
C SER A 58 -3.06 -15.84 -2.88
N ALA A 59 -2.61 -17.03 -3.30
CA ALA A 59 -2.62 -17.49 -4.67
C ALA A 59 -2.81 -19.02 -4.71
N ALA A 60 -3.17 -19.54 -5.87
CA ALA A 60 -3.35 -20.97 -6.07
C ALA A 60 -2.71 -21.47 -7.36
N ILE A 61 -2.14 -22.67 -7.27
CA ILE A 61 -1.78 -23.49 -8.43
C ILE A 61 -2.70 -24.70 -8.43
N ILE A 62 -3.37 -24.93 -9.56
CA ILE A 62 -4.24 -26.09 -9.76
C ILE A 62 -3.57 -27.01 -10.76
N LEU A 63 -3.04 -28.13 -10.27
CA LEU A 63 -2.45 -29.18 -11.10
C LEU A 63 -3.55 -30.16 -11.51
N ALA A 64 -4.26 -29.83 -12.58
CA ALA A 64 -5.38 -30.61 -13.08
C ALA A 64 -4.87 -31.82 -13.87
N GLN A 65 -5.18 -33.00 -13.37
CA GLN A 65 -4.81 -34.27 -14.00
C GLN A 65 -5.95 -35.29 -13.83
N LYS A 66 -6.33 -35.93 -14.94
CA LYS A 66 -7.33 -37.00 -14.97
C LYS A 66 -6.83 -38.23 -14.22
N ILE A 67 -7.74 -38.97 -13.61
CA ILE A 67 -7.46 -40.28 -13.01
C ILE A 67 -7.13 -41.25 -14.16
N PHE A 68 -6.20 -42.18 -13.95
CA PHE A 68 -5.95 -43.27 -14.90
C PHE A 68 -6.59 -44.56 -14.41
N ASP A 69 -7.16 -45.33 -15.32
CA ASP A 69 -7.73 -46.65 -15.06
C ASP A 69 -6.64 -47.70 -14.75
N SER A 70 -7.06 -48.94 -14.48
CA SER A 70 -6.17 -50.06 -14.18
C SER A 70 -5.24 -50.46 -15.34
N LYS A 71 -5.49 -49.95 -16.55
CA LYS A 71 -4.68 -50.16 -17.76
C LYS A 71 -3.77 -48.96 -18.07
N GLY A 72 -3.76 -47.94 -17.20
CA GLY A 72 -2.95 -46.75 -17.37
C GLY A 72 -3.49 -45.77 -18.42
N GLN A 73 -4.77 -45.87 -18.80
CA GLN A 73 -5.44 -44.94 -19.71
C GLN A 73 -6.15 -43.83 -18.92
N PRO A 74 -6.13 -42.57 -19.39
CA PRO A 74 -6.82 -41.47 -18.71
C PRO A 74 -8.34 -41.67 -18.76
N THR A 75 -8.98 -41.57 -17.61
CA THR A 75 -10.44 -41.52 -17.45
C THR A 75 -10.96 -40.10 -17.64
N ASN A 76 -12.27 -39.90 -17.71
CA ASN A 76 -12.87 -38.55 -17.72
C ASN A 76 -13.03 -37.95 -16.31
N GLU A 77 -12.49 -38.59 -15.28
CA GLU A 77 -12.70 -38.19 -13.89
C GLU A 77 -11.48 -37.46 -13.33
N PHE A 78 -11.75 -36.46 -12.51
CA PHE A 78 -10.77 -35.82 -11.65
C PHE A 78 -10.89 -36.37 -10.22
N ARG A 79 -9.84 -36.18 -9.40
CA ARG A 79 -9.94 -36.44 -7.96
C ARG A 79 -11.15 -35.65 -7.40
N PRO A 80 -12.09 -36.28 -6.65
CA PRO A 80 -13.27 -35.59 -6.14
C PRO A 80 -12.96 -34.28 -5.40
N ASN A 81 -11.92 -34.29 -4.54
CA ASN A 81 -11.52 -33.09 -3.80
C ASN A 81 -10.94 -31.98 -4.69
N LEU A 82 -10.38 -32.30 -5.86
CA LEU A 82 -9.80 -31.30 -6.75
C LEU A 82 -10.87 -30.37 -7.31
N MET A 83 -12.03 -30.91 -7.69
CA MET A 83 -13.13 -30.10 -8.24
C MET A 83 -13.69 -29.15 -7.19
N PHE A 84 -13.84 -29.61 -5.94
CA PHE A 84 -14.22 -28.76 -4.83
C PHE A 84 -13.16 -27.69 -4.54
N GLU A 85 -11.88 -28.08 -4.39
CA GLU A 85 -10.77 -27.16 -4.12
C GLU A 85 -10.70 -26.09 -5.22
N TRP A 86 -10.85 -26.49 -6.49
CA TRP A 86 -10.88 -25.59 -7.62
C TRP A 86 -12.06 -24.62 -7.54
N GLY A 87 -13.30 -25.11 -7.42
CA GLY A 87 -14.48 -24.25 -7.33
C GLY A 87 -14.45 -23.29 -6.13
N TYR A 88 -14.00 -23.79 -4.97
CA TYR A 88 -13.82 -22.98 -3.76
C TYR A 88 -12.80 -21.86 -3.97
N LEU A 89 -11.64 -22.19 -4.56
CA LEU A 89 -10.60 -21.22 -4.83
C LEU A 89 -11.03 -20.20 -5.89
N GLN A 90 -11.77 -20.60 -6.93
CA GLN A 90 -12.34 -19.69 -7.92
C GLN A 90 -13.33 -18.69 -7.33
N HIS A 91 -14.11 -19.10 -6.33
CA HIS A 91 -15.02 -18.19 -5.64
C HIS A 91 -14.29 -17.23 -4.70
N ARG A 92 -13.21 -17.69 -4.06
CA ARG A 92 -12.49 -16.95 -3.01
C ARG A 92 -11.38 -16.04 -3.54
N LEU A 93 -10.63 -16.52 -4.54
CA LEU A 93 -9.50 -15.81 -5.12
C LEU A 93 -9.92 -15.13 -6.42
N ARG A 94 -9.22 -14.03 -6.73
CA ARG A 94 -9.35 -13.40 -8.04
C ARG A 94 -8.85 -14.35 -9.13
N ALA A 95 -9.43 -14.23 -10.33
CA ALA A 95 -9.10 -15.10 -11.46
C ALA A 95 -7.60 -15.09 -11.83
N ASP A 96 -6.91 -13.95 -11.64
CA ASP A 96 -5.49 -13.77 -11.94
C ASP A 96 -4.54 -14.32 -10.87
N ALA A 97 -5.05 -14.66 -9.68
CA ALA A 97 -4.30 -15.30 -8.61
C ALA A 97 -4.36 -16.84 -8.67
N ILE A 98 -5.08 -17.39 -9.65
CA ILE A 98 -5.27 -18.83 -9.84
C ILE A 98 -4.64 -19.24 -11.16
N HIS A 99 -3.61 -20.08 -11.09
CA HIS A 99 -2.96 -20.64 -12.27
C HIS A 99 -3.31 -22.11 -12.40
N VAL A 100 -4.08 -22.43 -13.43
CA VAL A 100 -4.48 -23.81 -13.71
C VAL A 100 -3.54 -24.41 -14.74
N PHE A 101 -2.90 -25.53 -14.39
CA PHE A 101 -2.05 -26.31 -15.29
C PHE A 101 -2.75 -27.62 -15.64
N LEU A 102 -3.04 -27.80 -16.93
CA LEU A 102 -3.67 -28.99 -17.48
C LEU A 102 -2.58 -30.00 -17.87
N ILE A 103 -2.43 -31.08 -17.11
CA ILE A 103 -1.38 -32.09 -17.33
C ILE A 103 -1.91 -33.17 -18.27
N ASN A 104 -1.48 -33.15 -19.54
CA ASN A 104 -1.96 -34.04 -20.60
C ASN A 104 -3.49 -34.02 -20.79
N ILE A 105 -4.11 -32.86 -20.58
CA ILE A 105 -5.54 -32.65 -20.79
C ILE A 105 -5.69 -31.50 -21.78
N GLU A 106 -6.55 -31.66 -22.79
CA GLU A 106 -6.95 -30.56 -23.67
C GLU A 106 -7.99 -29.68 -22.98
N ARG A 107 -8.02 -28.38 -23.29
CA ARG A 107 -8.93 -27.43 -22.64
C ARG A 107 -10.40 -27.80 -22.87
N GLU A 108 -10.70 -28.32 -24.05
CA GLU A 108 -12.02 -28.76 -24.50
C GLU A 108 -12.55 -29.95 -23.69
N GLU A 109 -11.69 -30.66 -22.95
CA GLU A 109 -12.05 -31.77 -22.08
C GLU A 109 -12.45 -31.33 -20.66
N LEU A 110 -12.42 -30.03 -20.36
CA LEU A 110 -12.85 -29.51 -19.07
C LEU A 110 -14.38 -29.42 -18.99
N PRO A 111 -14.97 -29.58 -17.79
CA PRO A 111 -16.37 -29.24 -17.54
C PRO A 111 -16.70 -27.81 -17.99
N GLY A 112 -17.91 -27.58 -18.50
CA GLY A 112 -18.33 -26.29 -19.08
C GLY A 112 -18.08 -25.09 -18.17
N ASP A 113 -18.33 -25.25 -16.87
CA ASP A 113 -18.14 -24.21 -15.85
C ASP A 113 -16.67 -23.80 -15.66
N LEU A 114 -15.72 -24.62 -16.13
CA LEU A 114 -14.28 -24.41 -16.00
C LEU A 114 -13.61 -23.95 -17.31
N LEU A 115 -14.34 -23.91 -18.43
CA LEU A 115 -13.80 -23.48 -19.73
C LEU A 115 -13.34 -22.02 -19.73
N ASN A 116 -13.93 -21.18 -18.87
CA ASN A 116 -13.58 -19.77 -18.72
C ASN A 116 -12.36 -19.53 -17.81
N ALA A 117 -11.83 -20.57 -17.16
CA ALA A 117 -10.61 -20.44 -16.37
C ALA A 117 -9.39 -20.14 -17.26
N TYR A 118 -8.44 -19.36 -16.74
CA TYR A 118 -7.12 -19.24 -17.38
C TYR A 118 -6.33 -20.53 -17.16
N THR A 119 -6.20 -21.32 -18.22
CA THR A 119 -5.57 -22.65 -18.18
C THR A 119 -4.36 -22.73 -19.08
N GLN A 120 -3.30 -23.37 -18.61
CA GLN A 120 -2.11 -23.66 -19.39
C GLN A 120 -1.85 -25.15 -19.50
N LYS A 121 -1.77 -25.65 -20.73
CA LYS A 121 -1.44 -27.05 -20.96
C LYS A 121 0.05 -27.30 -20.73
N VAL A 122 0.35 -28.37 -20.01
CA VAL A 122 1.70 -28.91 -19.82
C VAL A 122 1.70 -30.41 -20.10
N THR A 123 2.85 -30.91 -20.56
CA THR A 123 2.98 -32.32 -20.95
C THR A 123 3.90 -33.06 -19.99
N LEU A 124 3.45 -34.20 -19.49
CA LEU A 124 4.27 -35.14 -18.74
C LEU A 124 4.18 -36.51 -19.43
N ARG A 125 5.26 -36.94 -20.09
CA ARG A 125 5.27 -38.27 -20.74
C ARG A 125 5.19 -39.37 -19.68
N ASN A 126 4.27 -40.32 -19.87
CA ASN A 126 3.99 -41.43 -18.96
C ASN A 126 3.86 -41.02 -17.49
N PRO A 127 2.81 -40.25 -17.10
CA PRO A 127 2.70 -39.70 -15.75
C PRO A 127 2.74 -40.73 -14.62
N ALA A 128 2.27 -41.95 -14.89
CA ALA A 128 2.30 -43.05 -13.92
C ALA A 128 3.71 -43.55 -13.60
N ASN A 129 4.66 -43.42 -14.54
CA ASN A 129 6.03 -43.92 -14.46
C ASN A 129 7.07 -42.85 -14.82
N ALA A 130 6.74 -41.57 -14.60
CA ALA A 130 7.61 -40.46 -14.98
C ALA A 130 8.91 -40.51 -14.16
N SER A 131 10.05 -40.33 -14.82
CA SER A 131 11.34 -40.31 -14.12
C SER A 131 11.42 -39.09 -13.18
N PRO A 132 12.17 -39.18 -12.05
CA PRO A 132 12.34 -38.04 -11.14
C PRO A 132 12.87 -36.78 -11.83
N ALA A 133 13.74 -36.94 -12.84
CA ALA A 133 14.26 -35.84 -13.66
C ALA A 133 13.15 -35.16 -14.47
N ALA A 134 12.24 -35.94 -15.08
CA ALA A 134 11.12 -35.38 -15.85
C ALA A 134 10.12 -34.63 -14.95
N VAL A 135 9.84 -35.15 -13.75
CA VAL A 135 9.00 -34.47 -12.75
C VAL A 135 9.66 -33.17 -12.30
N THR A 136 10.96 -33.18 -12.03
CA THR A 136 11.72 -31.99 -11.64
C THR A 136 11.73 -30.93 -12.74
N ALA A 137 11.95 -31.33 -13.99
CA ALA A 137 11.94 -30.41 -15.13
C ALA A 137 10.56 -29.74 -15.30
N LEU A 138 9.48 -30.51 -15.20
CA LEU A 138 8.13 -29.98 -15.27
C LEU A 138 7.81 -29.07 -14.07
N ALA A 139 8.22 -29.44 -12.86
CA ALA A 139 8.06 -28.60 -11.68
C ALA A 139 8.77 -27.24 -11.83
N ASN A 140 9.99 -27.25 -12.37
CA ASN A 140 10.73 -26.03 -12.70
C ASN A 140 10.00 -25.16 -13.71
N GLN A 141 9.46 -25.77 -14.77
CA GLN A 141 8.67 -25.07 -15.78
C GLN A 141 7.41 -24.43 -15.17
N ILE A 142 6.63 -25.19 -14.39
CA ILE A 142 5.41 -24.71 -13.73
C ILE A 142 5.72 -23.56 -12.78
N ALA A 143 6.72 -23.72 -11.91
CA ALA A 143 7.10 -22.69 -10.94
C ALA A 143 7.61 -21.42 -11.64
N ALA A 144 8.37 -21.53 -12.73
CA ALA A 144 8.86 -20.38 -13.49
C ALA A 144 7.71 -19.64 -14.21
N ILE A 145 6.76 -20.39 -14.79
CA ILE A 145 5.56 -19.81 -15.40
C ILE A 145 4.72 -19.10 -14.34
N PHE A 146 4.49 -19.74 -13.20
CA PHE A 146 3.76 -19.16 -12.09
C PHE A 146 4.45 -17.87 -11.60
N GLN A 147 5.75 -17.90 -11.35
CA GLN A 147 6.51 -16.73 -10.92
C GLN A 147 6.45 -15.58 -11.95
N LYS A 148 6.48 -15.90 -13.25
CA LYS A 148 6.42 -14.90 -14.32
C LYS A 148 5.02 -14.29 -14.49
N ASN A 149 3.99 -15.12 -14.32
CA ASN A 149 2.61 -14.78 -14.68
C ASN A 149 1.75 -14.45 -13.47
N ILE A 150 2.20 -14.71 -12.25
CA ILE A 150 1.55 -14.14 -11.07
C ILE A 150 1.70 -12.64 -11.23
N ILE A 151 0.58 -12.01 -11.53
CA ILE A 151 0.52 -10.58 -11.72
C ILE A 151 0.76 -10.02 -10.33
N GLU A 152 1.98 -9.50 -10.08
CA GLU A 152 2.17 -8.45 -9.09
C GLU A 152 1.05 -7.47 -9.37
N ILE A 153 0.11 -7.33 -8.43
CA ILE A 153 -1.12 -6.59 -8.67
C ILE A 153 -0.69 -5.19 -9.11
N ASP A 154 -0.79 -4.93 -10.41
CA ASP A 154 -0.39 -3.65 -10.96
C ASP A 154 -1.53 -2.69 -10.65
N PHE A 155 -1.44 -2.14 -9.45
CA PHE A 155 -2.41 -1.18 -8.96
C PHE A 155 -2.12 0.18 -9.57
N ASP A 156 -3.05 0.62 -10.41
CA ASP A 156 -3.09 2.02 -10.79
C ASP A 156 -3.58 2.84 -9.58
N GLY A 157 -2.64 3.32 -8.77
CA GLY A 157 -2.98 4.15 -7.61
C GLY A 157 -3.71 5.45 -7.99
N LEU A 158 -3.57 5.96 -9.23
CA LEU A 158 -4.39 7.08 -9.68
C LEU A 158 -5.85 6.67 -9.82
N GLU A 159 -6.13 5.46 -10.33
CA GLU A 159 -7.50 4.94 -10.43
C GLU A 159 -8.12 4.75 -9.05
N ILE A 160 -7.34 4.27 -8.07
CA ILE A 160 -7.79 4.16 -6.67
C ILE A 160 -8.17 5.53 -6.11
N ILE A 161 -7.27 6.50 -6.26
CA ILE A 161 -7.46 7.87 -5.78
C ILE A 161 -8.67 8.53 -6.45
N LYS A 162 -8.82 8.34 -7.77
CA LYS A 162 -9.91 8.90 -8.57
C LYS A 162 -11.27 8.35 -8.15
N ASN A 163 -11.34 7.04 -7.89
CA ASN A 163 -12.57 6.36 -7.51
C ASN A 163 -12.61 6.03 -6.01
N TYR A 164 -12.19 6.98 -5.17
CA TYR A 164 -12.11 6.81 -3.72
C TYR A 164 -13.36 6.16 -3.13
N ASP A 165 -14.55 6.64 -3.51
CA ASP A 165 -15.83 6.15 -2.95
C ASP A 165 -16.11 4.69 -3.35
N VAL A 166 -15.68 4.27 -4.54
CA VAL A 166 -15.82 2.87 -5.01
C VAL A 166 -14.93 1.95 -4.18
N TYR A 167 -13.65 2.29 -4.03
CA TYR A 167 -12.70 1.43 -3.31
C TYR A 167 -12.92 1.47 -1.79
N ARG A 168 -13.39 2.59 -1.25
CA ARG A 168 -13.88 2.69 0.12
C ARG A 168 -15.05 1.73 0.34
N SER A 169 -16.04 1.71 -0.56
CA SER A 169 -17.18 0.79 -0.48
C SER A 169 -16.75 -0.66 -0.64
N ALA A 170 -15.82 -0.98 -1.54
CA ALA A 170 -15.29 -2.34 -1.70
C ALA A 170 -14.62 -2.85 -0.41
N LEU A 171 -13.80 -2.02 0.24
CA LEU A 171 -13.20 -2.35 1.54
C LEU A 171 -14.27 -2.56 2.64
N TRP A 172 -15.33 -1.76 2.63
CA TRP A 172 -16.47 -1.94 3.54
C TRP A 172 -17.21 -3.26 3.29
N GLU A 173 -17.49 -3.59 2.04
CA GLU A 173 -18.15 -4.84 1.64
C GLU A 173 -17.30 -6.06 2.00
N MET A 174 -15.96 -5.96 1.90
CA MET A 174 -15.03 -6.98 2.38
C MET A 174 -15.11 -7.15 3.90
N SER A 175 -15.22 -6.07 4.68
CA SER A 175 -15.31 -6.16 6.15
C SER A 175 -16.65 -6.72 6.64
N GLU A 176 -17.74 -6.47 5.91
CA GLU A 176 -19.07 -7.00 6.20
C GLU A 176 -19.26 -8.46 5.72
N GLY A 177 -18.29 -9.02 4.99
CA GLY A 177 -18.38 -10.36 4.42
C GLY A 177 -19.27 -10.47 3.18
N ASN A 178 -19.69 -9.33 2.60
CA ASN A 178 -20.47 -9.27 1.36
C ASN A 178 -19.59 -9.44 0.11
N GLN A 179 -18.29 -9.23 0.25
CA GLN A 179 -17.28 -9.49 -0.79
C GLN A 179 -16.16 -10.37 -0.24
N ALA A 180 -15.57 -11.21 -1.09
CA ALA A 180 -14.42 -12.04 -0.73
C ALA A 180 -13.24 -11.15 -0.27
N PHE A 181 -12.65 -11.49 0.88
CA PHE A 181 -11.52 -10.75 1.42
C PHE A 181 -10.19 -11.26 0.85
N ASN A 182 -9.52 -10.41 0.07
CA ASN A 182 -8.12 -10.61 -0.34
C ASN A 182 -7.22 -9.63 0.42
N PRO A 183 -6.39 -10.12 1.37
CA PRO A 183 -5.53 -9.26 2.18
C PRO A 183 -4.61 -8.33 1.38
N ARG A 184 -4.08 -8.81 0.26
CA ARG A 184 -3.13 -8.02 -0.54
C ARG A 184 -3.86 -6.91 -1.30
N GLU A 185 -4.96 -7.26 -1.93
CA GLU A 185 -5.80 -6.29 -2.63
C GLU A 185 -6.26 -5.17 -1.68
N ALA A 186 -6.80 -5.58 -0.52
CA ALA A 186 -7.21 -4.66 0.52
C ALA A 186 -6.05 -3.79 1.03
N GLY A 187 -4.86 -4.38 1.22
CA GLY A 187 -3.70 -3.63 1.67
C GLY A 187 -3.24 -2.56 0.68
N TYR A 188 -3.28 -2.86 -0.63
CA TYR A 188 -3.00 -1.87 -1.67
C TYR A 188 -4.03 -0.74 -1.70
N TYR A 189 -5.33 -1.05 -1.55
CA TYR A 189 -6.36 -0.03 -1.45
C TYR A 189 -6.08 0.90 -0.27
N VAL A 190 -5.86 0.34 0.92
CA VAL A 190 -5.60 1.14 2.12
C VAL A 190 -4.40 2.07 1.91
N LEU A 191 -3.26 1.55 1.43
CA LEU A 191 -2.04 2.35 1.25
C LEU A 191 -2.24 3.55 0.30
N HIS A 192 -3.06 3.40 -0.74
CA HIS A 192 -3.35 4.49 -1.69
C HIS A 192 -4.49 5.40 -1.25
N LEU A 193 -5.40 4.92 -0.40
CA LEU A 193 -6.52 5.69 0.14
C LEU A 193 -6.14 6.52 1.38
N LEU A 194 -5.00 6.25 2.03
CA LEU A 194 -4.53 6.99 3.22
C LEU A 194 -4.55 8.51 3.04
N GLN A 195 -3.85 8.99 2.00
CA GLN A 195 -3.71 10.43 1.77
C GLN A 195 -5.06 11.09 1.37
N PRO A 196 -5.85 10.53 0.44
CA PRO A 196 -7.22 11.00 0.19
C PRO A 196 -8.12 10.98 1.44
N ALA A 197 -8.06 9.93 2.26
CA ALA A 197 -8.85 9.82 3.49
C ALA A 197 -8.45 10.89 4.52
N PHE A 198 -7.16 11.20 4.63
CA PHE A 198 -6.67 12.32 5.44
C PHE A 198 -7.30 13.65 5.00
N TYR A 199 -7.29 13.95 3.69
CA TYR A 199 -7.90 15.17 3.18
C TYR A 199 -9.41 15.20 3.41
N ARG A 200 -10.11 14.09 3.13
CA ARG A 200 -11.57 13.99 3.28
C ARG A 200 -12.04 13.87 4.73
N ASN A 201 -11.12 13.90 5.70
CA ASN A 201 -11.40 13.72 7.11
C ASN A 201 -12.10 12.37 7.43
N ASP A 202 -11.73 11.33 6.69
CA ASP A 202 -12.30 9.97 6.78
C ASP A 202 -11.27 8.94 7.26
N LEU A 203 -10.31 9.37 8.08
CA LEU A 203 -9.32 8.46 8.68
C LEU A 203 -9.95 7.44 9.63
N LYS A 204 -11.13 7.74 10.20
CA LYS A 204 -11.86 6.80 11.05
C LYS A 204 -12.21 5.53 10.28
N PHE A 205 -12.68 5.66 9.03
CA PHE A 205 -12.97 4.50 8.19
C PHE A 205 -11.74 3.59 8.01
N ILE A 206 -10.58 4.18 7.71
CA ILE A 206 -9.33 3.40 7.58
C ILE A 206 -8.99 2.68 8.89
N ARG A 207 -9.15 3.35 10.03
CA ARG A 207 -8.92 2.76 11.36
C ARG A 207 -9.85 1.58 11.65
N ASP A 208 -11.14 1.75 11.37
CA ASP A 208 -12.15 0.71 11.55
C ASP A 208 -11.81 -0.51 10.66
N PHE A 209 -11.49 -0.27 9.37
CA PHE A 209 -11.11 -1.33 8.45
C PHE A 209 -9.82 -2.05 8.88
N MET A 210 -8.80 -1.32 9.36
CA MET A 210 -7.56 -1.96 9.82
C MET A 210 -7.76 -2.84 11.05
N SER A 211 -8.76 -2.54 11.89
CA SER A 211 -9.12 -3.41 13.02
C SER A 211 -9.69 -4.74 12.53
N PHE A 212 -10.48 -4.74 11.45
CA PHE A 212 -10.92 -5.97 10.78
C PHE A 212 -9.75 -6.68 10.10
N TYR A 213 -8.92 -5.94 9.36
CA TYR A 213 -7.78 -6.47 8.62
C TYR A 213 -6.83 -7.25 9.56
N ASP A 214 -6.49 -6.67 10.71
CA ASP A 214 -5.60 -7.26 11.71
C ASP A 214 -6.08 -8.62 12.23
N GLN A 215 -7.40 -8.79 12.39
CA GLN A 215 -8.00 -10.06 12.83
C GLN A 215 -7.93 -11.15 11.74
N LYS A 216 -7.75 -10.77 10.48
CA LYS A 216 -7.78 -11.67 9.32
C LYS A 216 -6.40 -12.02 8.78
N VAL A 217 -5.38 -11.26 9.14
CA VAL A 217 -4.02 -11.46 8.62
C VAL A 217 -3.07 -11.92 9.72
N SER A 218 -2.02 -12.62 9.32
CA SER A 218 -0.92 -12.98 10.20
C SER A 218 0.40 -12.89 9.45
N GLY A 219 1.50 -12.95 10.19
CA GLY A 219 2.84 -12.94 9.62
C GLY A 219 3.25 -11.56 9.11
N PRO A 220 3.61 -11.35 7.83
CA PRO A 220 4.17 -10.07 7.38
C PRO A 220 3.10 -9.05 7.05
N LEU A 221 1.92 -9.53 6.68
CA LEU A 221 0.78 -8.68 6.37
C LEU A 221 0.32 -7.91 7.61
N SER A 222 0.63 -8.38 8.83
CA SER A 222 0.38 -7.58 10.05
C SER A 222 1.32 -6.38 10.18
N ASN A 223 2.47 -6.35 9.48
CA ASN A 223 3.31 -5.15 9.41
C ASN A 223 2.58 -3.99 8.72
N LEU A 224 1.62 -4.30 7.84
CA LEU A 224 0.73 -3.28 7.28
C LEU A 224 -0.16 -2.65 8.36
N THR A 225 -0.70 -3.46 9.28
CA THR A 225 -1.46 -2.94 10.43
C THR A 225 -0.61 -2.00 11.27
N ILE A 226 0.66 -2.37 11.54
CA ILE A 226 1.59 -1.52 12.28
C ILE A 226 1.85 -0.21 11.52
N LEU A 227 2.28 -0.30 10.25
CA LEU A 227 2.57 0.90 9.44
C LEU A 227 1.36 1.84 9.38
N VAL A 228 0.20 1.33 8.98
CA VAL A 228 -1.01 2.14 8.82
C VAL A 228 -1.47 2.68 10.18
N GLY A 229 -1.45 1.85 11.22
CA GLY A 229 -1.80 2.26 12.58
C GLY A 229 -0.95 3.43 13.07
N GLU A 230 0.36 3.37 12.87
CA GLU A 230 1.28 4.43 13.30
C GLU A 230 1.20 5.68 12.43
N ILE A 231 0.90 5.55 11.13
CA ILE A 231 0.55 6.71 10.27
C ILE A 231 -0.69 7.43 10.80
N LEU A 232 -1.74 6.68 11.15
CA LEU A 232 -2.97 7.25 11.71
C LEU A 232 -2.70 7.92 13.08
N ASN A 233 -1.91 7.27 13.93
CA ASN A 233 -1.50 7.84 15.23
C ASN A 233 -0.68 9.12 15.05
N TYR A 234 0.22 9.16 14.07
CA TYR A 234 0.99 10.37 13.74
C TYR A 234 0.08 11.53 13.35
N TYR A 235 -0.94 11.30 12.52
CA TYR A 235 -1.89 12.34 12.13
C TYR A 235 -2.69 12.88 13.31
N ASP A 236 -3.27 11.99 14.14
CA ASP A 236 -4.05 12.38 15.32
C ASP A 236 -3.20 13.18 16.31
N LEU A 237 -1.99 12.70 16.56
CA LEU A 237 -1.06 13.35 17.49
C LEU A 237 -0.63 14.73 17.00
N THR A 238 -0.40 14.87 15.70
CA THR A 238 0.00 16.14 15.09
C THR A 238 -1.12 17.18 15.16
N ASP A 239 -2.38 16.77 14.97
CA ASP A 239 -3.51 17.67 15.11
C ASP A 239 -3.73 18.10 16.57
N ASN A 240 -3.51 17.19 17.53
CA ASN A 240 -3.59 17.49 18.95
C ASN A 240 -2.46 18.45 19.40
N LEU A 241 -1.23 18.23 18.94
CA LEU A 241 -0.09 19.11 19.21
C LEU A 241 -0.31 20.53 18.69
N THR A 242 -1.04 20.69 17.59
CA THR A 242 -1.37 22.01 17.03
C THR A 242 -2.35 22.78 17.93
N LYS A 243 -3.17 22.07 18.72
CA LYS A 243 -4.11 22.66 19.69
C LYS A 243 -3.44 22.99 21.03
N LEU A 244 -2.38 22.27 21.39
CA LEU A 244 -1.63 22.50 22.63
C LEU A 244 -0.74 23.73 22.48
N LYS A 245 -0.85 24.69 23.42
CA LYS A 245 0.14 25.77 23.53
C LYS A 245 1.46 25.13 23.97
N ILE A 246 2.39 24.98 23.03
CA ILE A 246 3.69 24.31 23.24
C ILE A 246 4.40 24.92 24.46
N ASP A 247 4.48 24.14 25.53
CA ASP A 247 5.11 24.52 26.80
C ASP A 247 6.62 24.22 26.78
N ARG A 248 7.39 24.92 27.62
CA ARG A 248 8.84 24.80 27.77
C ARG A 248 9.30 23.40 28.20
N ASN A 249 8.40 22.54 28.68
CA ASN A 249 8.69 21.17 29.14
C ASN A 249 8.17 20.06 28.19
N ILE A 250 7.96 20.36 26.89
CA ILE A 250 7.34 19.42 25.96
C ILE A 250 7.98 18.03 25.88
N LYS A 251 9.28 17.90 26.18
CA LYS A 251 9.99 16.61 26.23
C LYS A 251 9.44 15.62 27.27
N LYS A 252 8.75 16.12 28.30
CA LYS A 252 8.18 15.32 29.39
C LYS A 252 6.71 14.95 29.16
N THR A 253 6.10 15.40 28.06
CA THR A 253 4.69 15.18 27.82
C THR A 253 4.44 13.79 27.23
N SER A 254 3.20 13.30 27.37
CA SER A 254 2.75 12.05 26.77
C SER A 254 2.93 12.06 25.26
N GLU A 255 2.72 13.20 24.62
CA GLU A 255 2.78 13.33 23.16
C GLU A 255 4.21 13.16 22.64
N TYR A 256 5.21 13.73 23.31
CA TYR A 256 6.61 13.52 22.92
C TYR A 256 7.02 12.03 23.06
N ARG A 257 6.54 11.35 24.12
CA ARG A 257 6.78 9.91 24.29
C ARG A 257 6.09 9.09 23.20
N GLN A 258 4.83 9.42 22.87
CA GLN A 258 4.09 8.74 21.80
C GLN A 258 4.77 8.90 20.44
N LEU A 259 5.35 10.07 20.13
CA LEU A 259 6.16 10.23 18.91
C LEU A 259 7.39 9.31 18.89
N ASN A 260 8.09 9.12 20.02
CA ASN A 260 9.20 8.15 20.07
C ASN A 260 8.70 6.73 19.87
N ASN A 261 7.59 6.35 20.51
CA ASN A 261 6.98 5.03 20.32
C ASN A 261 6.62 4.77 18.84
N ILE A 262 6.10 5.78 18.12
CA ILE A 262 5.85 5.67 16.68
C ILE A 262 7.15 5.36 15.92
N VAL A 263 8.26 6.06 16.20
CA VAL A 263 9.56 5.80 15.57
C VAL A 263 10.04 4.38 15.89
N ASP A 264 9.94 3.95 17.13
CA ASP A 264 10.36 2.61 17.56
C ASP A 264 9.52 1.52 16.89
N SER A 265 8.19 1.67 16.84
CA SER A 265 7.27 0.76 16.15
C SER A 265 7.60 0.65 14.67
N LEU A 266 7.75 1.78 13.97
CA LEU A 266 8.09 1.80 12.54
C LEU A 266 9.50 1.23 12.29
N THR A 267 10.48 1.55 13.15
CA THR A 267 11.84 1.01 13.02
C THR A 267 11.86 -0.50 13.25
N SER A 268 10.99 -1.04 14.12
CA SER A 268 10.91 -2.47 14.39
C SER A 268 10.50 -3.31 13.17
N ILE A 269 9.73 -2.71 12.25
CA ILE A 269 9.31 -3.34 11.00
C ILE A 269 10.23 -2.98 9.82
N ARG A 270 11.23 -2.11 10.04
CA ARG A 270 12.24 -1.76 9.03
C ARG A 270 13.07 -2.98 8.65
N GLY A 271 13.25 -3.20 7.34
CA GLY A 271 14.02 -4.34 6.84
C GLY A 271 13.28 -5.67 6.91
N SER A 272 12.04 -5.70 7.41
CA SER A 272 11.08 -6.69 6.93
C SER A 272 10.94 -6.40 5.43
N LYS A 273 11.65 -7.16 4.58
CA LYS A 273 11.55 -7.02 3.12
C LYS A 273 10.21 -7.60 2.68
N ASP A 274 9.12 -7.00 3.15
CA ASP A 274 7.78 -7.23 2.68
C ASP A 274 7.55 -6.38 1.45
N ARG A 275 8.29 -6.75 0.39
CA ARG A 275 8.09 -6.28 -0.99
C ARG A 275 6.72 -6.63 -1.57
N ILE A 276 5.77 -7.04 -0.72
CA ILE A 276 4.38 -7.34 -1.07
C ILE A 276 3.70 -6.06 -1.56
N PHE A 277 4.12 -4.89 -1.08
CA PHE A 277 3.56 -3.60 -1.48
C PHE A 277 4.68 -2.63 -1.87
N ASN A 278 4.75 -2.25 -3.15
CA ASN A 278 5.79 -1.35 -3.66
C ASN A 278 5.89 -0.02 -2.89
N ILE A 279 4.77 0.49 -2.38
CA ILE A 279 4.68 1.77 -1.66
C ILE A 279 4.97 1.67 -0.16
N PHE A 280 5.04 0.46 0.40
CA PHE A 280 5.16 0.27 1.85
C PHE A 280 6.44 0.89 2.41
N ASP A 281 7.60 0.54 1.83
CA ASP A 281 8.89 1.04 2.32
C ASP A 281 9.02 2.56 2.13
N VAL A 282 8.39 3.12 1.10
CA VAL A 282 8.32 4.57 0.89
C VAL A 282 7.58 5.27 2.04
N LEU A 283 6.40 4.78 2.39
CA LEU A 283 5.63 5.36 3.50
C LEU A 283 6.31 5.13 4.84
N LEU A 284 6.89 3.95 5.04
CA LEU A 284 7.62 3.62 6.25
C LEU A 284 8.73 4.63 6.51
N GLU A 285 9.59 4.84 5.52
CA GLU A 285 10.73 5.75 5.62
C GLU A 285 10.29 7.22 5.69
N ASP A 286 9.29 7.65 4.92
CA ASP A 286 8.77 9.02 4.99
C ASP A 286 8.16 9.31 6.38
N PHE A 287 7.42 8.38 6.99
CA PHE A 287 6.82 8.59 8.30
C PHE A 287 7.82 8.47 9.46
N ILE A 288 8.86 7.63 9.36
CA ILE A 288 10.00 7.69 10.28
C ILE A 288 10.64 9.09 10.20
N GLY A 289 10.85 9.61 8.99
CA GLY A 289 11.41 10.93 8.77
C GLY A 289 10.55 12.06 9.33
N LEU A 290 9.24 12.03 9.04
CA LEU A 290 8.27 13.01 9.53
C LEU A 290 8.16 13.04 11.04
N THR A 291 8.22 11.88 11.69
CA THR A 291 8.12 11.75 13.14
C THR A 291 9.39 12.25 13.82
N ASN A 292 10.57 11.88 13.32
CA ASN A 292 11.85 12.41 13.80
C ASN A 292 11.97 13.93 13.58
N LEU A 293 11.54 14.45 12.42
CA LEU A 293 11.52 15.88 12.17
C LEU A 293 10.61 16.61 13.18
N ARG A 294 9.46 16.01 13.52
CA ARG A 294 8.56 16.57 14.55
C ARG A 294 9.22 16.54 15.93
N LEU A 295 9.85 15.44 16.33
CA LEU A 295 10.61 15.33 17.58
C LEU A 295 11.71 16.40 17.67
N PHE A 296 12.45 16.63 16.58
CA PHE A 296 13.41 17.73 16.51
C PHE A 296 12.74 19.09 16.70
N LEU A 297 11.61 19.36 16.03
CA LEU A 297 10.94 20.67 16.14
C LEU A 297 10.50 20.98 17.57
N LEU A 298 10.07 19.96 18.33
CA LEU A 298 9.64 20.09 19.73
C LEU A 298 10.82 20.09 20.72
N GLY A 299 11.79 19.20 20.54
CA GLY A 299 12.86 18.95 21.51
C GLY A 299 14.22 19.57 21.17
N LYS A 300 14.42 20.03 19.93
CA LYS A 300 15.69 20.58 19.39
C LYS A 300 16.91 19.64 19.51
N ASN A 301 16.68 18.32 19.57
CA ASN A 301 17.75 17.33 19.58
C ASN A 301 18.25 17.06 18.15
N GLN A 302 19.51 17.37 17.86
CA GLN A 302 20.10 17.25 16.52
C GLN A 302 20.09 15.82 15.97
N ASN A 303 20.16 14.80 16.83
CA ASN A 303 20.12 13.40 16.38
C ASN A 303 18.83 13.11 15.61
N HIS A 304 17.68 13.57 16.13
CA HIS A 304 16.40 13.42 15.42
C HIS A 304 16.37 14.15 14.07
N LEU A 305 17.11 15.27 13.92
CA LEU A 305 17.18 15.94 12.61
C LEU A 305 18.00 15.13 11.61
N ASP A 306 19.11 14.53 12.06
CA ASP A 306 19.96 13.68 11.23
C ASP A 306 19.26 12.36 10.86
N ASP A 307 18.54 11.76 11.80
CA ASP A 307 17.71 10.58 11.58
C ASP A 307 16.58 10.88 10.58
N ALA A 308 15.96 12.06 10.68
CA ALA A 308 14.93 12.49 9.74
C ALA A 308 15.48 12.62 8.30
N ILE A 309 16.65 13.27 8.15
CA ILE A 309 17.31 13.41 6.84
C ILE A 309 17.63 12.03 6.25
N THR A 310 18.18 11.13 7.06
CA THR A 310 18.54 9.77 6.64
C THR A 310 17.31 8.99 6.16
N ALA A 311 16.22 9.04 6.93
CA ALA A 311 14.98 8.37 6.56
C ALA A 311 14.36 8.94 5.27
N PHE A 312 14.31 10.27 5.11
CA PHE A 312 13.81 10.85 3.86
C PHE A 312 14.67 10.51 2.64
N GLN A 313 16.00 10.42 2.80
CA GLN A 313 16.88 9.96 1.71
C GLN A 313 16.60 8.50 1.36
N ALA A 314 16.39 7.63 2.36
CA ALA A 314 15.98 6.24 2.13
C ALA A 314 14.63 6.18 1.41
N ALA A 315 13.64 6.98 1.81
CA ALA A 315 12.33 7.06 1.14
C ALA A 315 12.43 7.45 -0.34
N LEU A 316 13.33 8.38 -0.70
CA LEU A 316 13.61 8.73 -2.11
C LEU A 316 14.26 7.58 -2.88
N VAL A 317 15.19 6.86 -2.25
CA VAL A 317 15.81 5.67 -2.84
C VAL A 317 14.74 4.61 -3.11
N GLU A 318 13.83 4.35 -2.18
CA GLU A 318 12.73 3.40 -2.37
C GLU A 318 11.74 3.89 -3.46
N CYS A 319 11.41 5.18 -3.51
CA CYS A 319 10.60 5.75 -4.60
C CYS A 319 11.22 5.50 -5.97
N SER A 320 12.55 5.68 -6.10
CA SER A 320 13.25 5.47 -7.36
C SER A 320 13.23 4.00 -7.83
N GLN A 321 13.04 3.07 -6.89
CA GLN A 321 12.95 1.64 -7.14
C GLN A 321 11.54 1.18 -7.52
N PHE A 322 10.53 2.06 -7.58
CA PHE A 322 9.20 1.72 -8.12
C PHE A 322 9.35 1.20 -9.55
N LYS A 323 9.36 -0.11 -9.70
CA LYS A 323 9.27 -0.81 -10.97
C LYS A 323 7.82 -1.26 -11.12
N SER A 324 7.14 -0.90 -12.19
CA SER A 324 5.99 -1.69 -12.64
C SER A 324 6.09 -2.04 -14.12
N ALA A 325 5.37 -3.08 -14.50
CA ALA A 325 5.23 -3.53 -15.89
C ALA A 325 4.53 -2.49 -16.78
N PHE A 326 3.78 -1.53 -16.21
CA PHE A 326 3.10 -0.45 -16.93
C PHE A 326 3.65 0.93 -16.52
N GLN A 327 4.73 1.34 -17.19
CA GLN A 327 5.48 2.58 -16.92
C GLN A 327 4.66 3.89 -16.94
N ALA A 328 3.45 3.90 -17.52
CA ALA A 328 2.68 5.13 -17.76
C ALA A 328 1.96 5.67 -16.50
N ASN A 329 1.52 4.79 -15.58
CA ASN A 329 0.70 5.18 -14.42
C ASN A 329 1.45 5.07 -13.08
N THR A 330 2.43 4.17 -12.94
CA THR A 330 3.39 4.17 -11.81
C THR A 330 4.12 5.50 -11.67
N GLY A 331 4.36 6.18 -12.79
CA GLY A 331 4.95 7.51 -12.78
C GLY A 331 4.14 8.52 -11.95
N PHE A 332 2.81 8.42 -11.91
CA PHE A 332 1.99 9.37 -11.14
C PHE A 332 2.21 9.21 -9.63
N ILE A 333 2.00 8.00 -9.10
CA ILE A 333 2.14 7.74 -7.65
C ILE A 333 3.57 7.95 -7.19
N ARG A 334 4.55 7.53 -8.00
CA ARG A 334 5.96 7.81 -7.71
C ARG A 334 6.21 9.31 -7.60
N HIS A 335 5.84 10.11 -8.60
CA HIS A 335 6.05 11.56 -8.55
C HIS A 335 5.29 12.21 -7.39
N LEU A 336 4.12 11.68 -7.01
CA LEU A 336 3.35 12.16 -5.85
C LEU A 336 4.14 12.02 -4.56
N TRP A 337 4.65 10.82 -4.27
CA TRP A 337 5.42 10.58 -3.05
C TRP A 337 6.80 11.25 -3.10
N GLU A 338 7.48 11.25 -4.23
CA GLU A 338 8.72 12.02 -4.42
C GLU A 338 8.48 13.50 -4.09
N ALA A 339 7.37 14.09 -4.56
CA ALA A 339 7.06 15.48 -4.24
C ALA A 339 6.88 15.69 -2.74
N TYR A 340 6.17 14.81 -2.03
CA TYR A 340 6.01 14.89 -0.57
C TYR A 340 7.33 14.79 0.17
N ILE A 341 8.12 13.77 -0.14
CA ILE A 341 9.40 13.50 0.51
C ILE A 341 10.40 14.63 0.23
N GLU A 342 10.50 15.12 -1.01
CA GLU A 342 11.38 16.24 -1.35
C GLU A 342 11.05 17.51 -0.56
N ARG A 343 9.77 17.80 -0.31
CA ARG A 343 9.38 18.94 0.55
C ARG A 343 9.80 18.71 2.00
N ASN A 344 9.58 17.50 2.52
CA ASN A 344 9.94 17.16 3.90
C ASN A 344 11.46 17.22 4.13
N LEU A 345 12.23 16.67 3.19
CA LEU A 345 13.68 16.73 3.19
C LEU A 345 14.19 18.17 3.02
N ALA A 346 13.56 18.99 2.17
CA ALA A 346 13.90 20.40 2.05
C ALA A 346 13.77 21.14 3.38
N ARG A 347 12.70 20.89 4.13
CA ARG A 347 12.50 21.46 5.48
C ARG A 347 13.60 21.01 6.44
N ALA A 348 13.96 19.73 6.42
CA ALA A 348 15.02 19.20 7.27
C ALA A 348 16.40 19.82 6.93
N TYR A 349 16.75 19.91 5.64
CA TYR A 349 17.99 20.56 5.21
C TYR A 349 18.04 22.05 5.53
N PHE A 350 16.93 22.76 5.42
CA PHE A 350 16.87 24.15 5.84
C PHE A 350 17.21 24.28 7.33
N LEU A 351 16.63 23.42 8.19
CA LEU A 351 16.91 23.40 9.62
C LEU A 351 18.37 23.00 9.94
N LYS A 352 19.01 22.24 9.05
CA LYS A 352 20.45 21.90 9.11
C LYS A 352 21.36 22.99 8.54
N GLY A 353 20.82 24.11 8.06
CA GLY A 353 21.59 25.20 7.44
C GLY A 353 21.99 24.96 5.99
N LYS A 354 21.57 23.86 5.37
CA LYS A 354 21.83 23.50 3.96
C LYS A 354 20.84 24.17 3.01
N LYS A 355 20.89 25.51 2.94
CA LYS A 355 19.89 26.33 2.25
C LYS A 355 19.82 26.06 0.74
N ARG A 356 20.95 25.80 0.09
CA ARG A 356 20.99 25.58 -1.37
C ARG A 356 20.29 24.28 -1.74
N GLU A 357 20.59 23.20 -1.01
CA GLU A 357 20.00 21.89 -1.18
C GLU A 357 18.50 21.90 -0.87
N ALA A 358 18.10 22.61 0.21
CA ALA A 358 16.70 22.81 0.54
C ALA A 358 15.92 23.48 -0.61
N LEU A 359 16.44 24.58 -1.15
CA LEU A 359 15.78 25.31 -2.24
C LEU A 359 15.68 24.48 -3.54
N GLN A 360 16.71 23.69 -3.86
CA GLN A 360 16.69 22.81 -5.03
C GLN A 360 15.60 21.74 -4.91
N LEU A 361 15.53 21.06 -3.76
CA LEU A 361 14.50 20.06 -3.50
C LEU A 361 13.10 20.66 -3.50
N GLN A 362 12.93 21.85 -2.95
CA GLN A 362 11.65 22.54 -2.91
C GLN A 362 11.14 22.91 -4.31
N LYS A 363 12.02 23.40 -5.19
CA LYS A 363 11.69 23.65 -6.60
C LYS A 363 11.31 22.36 -7.34
N SER A 364 12.07 21.29 -7.11
CA SER A 364 11.78 19.96 -7.68
C SER A 364 10.40 19.46 -7.24
N SER A 365 10.13 19.56 -5.94
CA SER A 365 8.89 19.16 -5.29
C SER A 365 7.68 19.91 -5.85
N ASN A 366 7.77 21.24 -5.99
CA ASN A 366 6.68 22.05 -6.56
C ASN A 366 6.47 21.77 -8.05
N LYS A 367 7.54 21.57 -8.83
CA LYS A 367 7.42 21.16 -10.24
C LYS A 367 6.61 19.87 -10.38
N LYS A 368 6.90 18.86 -9.54
CA LYS A 368 6.15 17.60 -9.52
C LYS A 368 4.69 17.82 -9.11
N ARG A 369 4.42 18.57 -8.03
CA ARG A 369 3.04 18.90 -7.61
C ARG A 369 2.22 19.59 -8.69
N ILE A 370 2.81 20.53 -9.43
CA ILE A 370 2.13 21.21 -10.54
C ILE A 370 1.74 20.22 -11.64
N GLN A 371 2.63 19.29 -12.00
CA GLN A 371 2.35 18.24 -12.98
C GLN A 371 1.25 17.29 -12.50
N ILE A 372 1.32 16.86 -11.25
CA ILE A 372 0.31 16.00 -10.60
C ILE A 372 -1.05 16.69 -10.56
N ARG A 373 -1.09 17.95 -10.11
CA ARG A 373 -2.31 18.78 -10.09
C ARG A 373 -2.93 18.87 -11.48
N SER A 374 -2.12 19.14 -12.50
CA SER A 374 -2.58 19.19 -13.89
C SER A 374 -3.21 17.86 -14.31
N ARG A 375 -2.53 16.74 -14.05
CA ARG A 375 -3.02 15.40 -14.37
C ARG A 375 -4.31 15.06 -13.62
N LEU A 376 -4.44 15.43 -12.34
CA LEU A 376 -5.67 15.24 -11.57
C LEU A 376 -6.85 16.04 -12.14
N LYS A 377 -6.63 17.32 -12.51
CA LYS A 377 -7.67 18.15 -13.15
C LYS A 377 -8.13 17.52 -14.47
N THR A 378 -7.20 17.06 -15.31
CA THR A 378 -7.53 16.38 -16.58
C THR A 378 -8.32 15.07 -16.38
N ASN A 379 -8.12 14.39 -15.25
CA ASN A 379 -8.83 13.15 -14.91
C ASN A 379 -10.11 13.37 -14.07
N GLY A 380 -10.57 14.61 -13.91
CA GLY A 380 -11.80 14.93 -13.18
C GLY A 380 -11.69 14.84 -11.65
N VAL A 381 -10.47 14.71 -11.09
CA VAL A 381 -10.23 14.59 -9.65
C VAL A 381 -10.02 15.98 -9.02
N SER A 382 -11.03 16.86 -9.15
CA SER A 382 -10.92 18.27 -8.76
C SER A 382 -10.64 18.47 -7.28
N TYR A 383 -11.21 17.63 -6.42
CA TYR A 383 -11.02 17.73 -4.97
C TYR A 383 -9.54 17.59 -4.58
N LEU A 384 -8.89 16.50 -4.99
CA LEU A 384 -7.47 16.29 -4.68
C LEU A 384 -6.57 17.31 -5.40
N ALA A 385 -6.93 17.70 -6.63
CA ALA A 385 -6.19 18.75 -7.33
C ALA A 385 -6.17 20.07 -6.54
N ASN A 386 -7.29 20.43 -5.93
CA ASN A 386 -7.40 21.62 -5.07
C ASN A 386 -6.55 21.47 -3.79
N GLN A 387 -6.53 20.28 -3.18
CA GLN A 387 -5.66 20.01 -2.03
C GLN A 387 -4.17 20.18 -2.39
N ILE A 388 -3.74 19.60 -3.52
CA ILE A 388 -2.36 19.73 -3.98
C ILE A 388 -2.01 21.19 -4.31
N GLU A 389 -2.98 21.97 -4.79
CA GLU A 389 -2.79 23.41 -5.03
C GLU A 389 -2.54 24.18 -3.72
N LEU A 390 -3.29 23.88 -2.66
CA LEU A 390 -3.03 24.43 -1.32
C LEU A 390 -1.68 23.98 -0.75
N GLU A 391 -1.25 22.75 -1.03
CA GLU A 391 0.06 22.24 -0.63
C GLU A 391 1.23 22.91 -1.37
N ILE A 392 1.03 23.30 -2.64
CA ILE A 392 1.97 24.19 -3.35
C ILE A 392 2.05 25.52 -2.60
N GLY A 393 0.92 26.07 -2.16
CA GLY A 393 0.89 27.27 -1.30
C GLY A 393 1.68 27.11 0.00
N LEU A 394 1.55 25.98 0.70
CA LEU A 394 2.35 25.64 1.90
C LEU A 394 3.84 25.53 1.58
N SER A 395 4.20 24.93 0.44
CA SER A 395 5.59 24.89 0.02
C SER A 395 6.11 26.28 -0.32
N ASN A 396 5.37 27.11 -1.05
CA ASN A 396 5.80 28.48 -1.35
C ASN A 396 5.88 29.36 -0.08
N PHE A 397 5.05 29.08 0.93
CA PHE A 397 5.19 29.67 2.26
C PHE A 397 6.50 29.25 2.93
N ASP A 398 6.84 27.95 2.92
CA ASP A 398 8.12 27.47 3.45
C ASP A 398 9.29 28.22 2.76
N GLU A 399 9.26 28.40 1.43
CA GLU A 399 10.28 29.16 0.69
C GLU A 399 10.37 30.62 1.17
N ALA A 400 9.22 31.29 1.33
CA ALA A 400 9.18 32.67 1.82
C ALA A 400 9.78 32.78 3.23
N MET A 401 9.56 31.79 4.09
CA MET A 401 10.16 31.75 5.43
C MET A 401 11.68 31.61 5.36
N GLN A 402 12.21 30.88 4.38
CA GLN A 402 13.66 30.71 4.19
C GLN A 402 14.33 31.99 3.65
N ALA A 403 13.64 32.73 2.78
CA ALA A 403 14.13 33.97 2.18
C ALA A 403 14.00 35.20 3.10
N GLY A 404 13.22 35.09 4.17
CA GLY A 404 12.82 36.22 5.01
C GLY A 404 11.43 36.71 4.59
N PRO A 405 10.38 36.39 5.37
CA PRO A 405 9.01 36.68 4.97
C PRO A 405 8.77 38.20 4.95
N THR A 406 8.17 38.70 3.87
CA THR A 406 7.73 40.10 3.73
C THR A 406 6.20 40.16 3.69
N ALA A 407 5.62 41.29 4.09
CA ALA A 407 4.17 41.50 4.01
C ALA A 407 3.64 41.27 2.58
N ALA A 408 4.29 41.87 1.58
CA ALA A 408 3.92 41.72 0.17
C ALA A 408 3.94 40.26 -0.30
N ARG A 409 4.97 39.47 0.07
CA ARG A 409 5.06 38.06 -0.33
C ARG A 409 3.96 37.22 0.33
N LEU A 410 3.67 37.46 1.61
CA LEU A 410 2.61 36.74 2.33
C LEU A 410 1.21 37.13 1.85
N THR A 411 0.99 38.40 1.46
CA THR A 411 -0.24 38.85 0.81
C THR A 411 -0.43 38.15 -0.52
N ALA A 412 0.60 38.10 -1.38
CA ALA A 412 0.53 37.39 -2.66
C ALA A 412 0.16 35.90 -2.48
N LEU A 413 0.78 35.21 -1.50
CA LEU A 413 0.41 33.82 -1.18
C LEU A 413 -1.04 33.67 -0.71
N THR A 414 -1.54 34.65 0.06
CA THR A 414 -2.93 34.65 0.53
C THR A 414 -3.90 34.79 -0.64
N GLU A 415 -3.63 35.72 -1.56
CA GLU A 415 -4.45 35.98 -2.75
C GLU A 415 -4.42 34.82 -3.75
N GLU A 416 -3.25 34.19 -3.92
CA GLU A 416 -3.06 33.09 -4.87
C GLU A 416 -3.66 31.76 -4.35
N TYR A 417 -3.52 31.45 -3.05
CA TYR A 417 -3.84 30.12 -2.51
C TYR A 417 -4.97 30.08 -1.49
N LEU A 418 -5.25 31.14 -0.73
CA LEU A 418 -6.31 31.09 0.29
C LEU A 418 -7.64 31.67 -0.21
N VAL A 419 -7.60 32.76 -0.98
CA VAL A 419 -8.80 33.44 -1.50
C VAL A 419 -9.59 32.56 -2.48
N PRO A 420 -8.97 31.89 -3.47
CA PRO A 420 -9.73 31.10 -4.46
C PRO A 420 -10.36 29.83 -3.87
N PHE A 421 -9.80 29.33 -2.77
CA PHE A 421 -10.13 28.05 -2.16
C PHE A 421 -10.99 28.20 -0.91
N LYS A 422 -11.89 29.19 -0.87
CA LYS A 422 -12.81 29.41 0.26
C LYS A 422 -13.55 28.10 0.60
N PRO A 423 -13.16 27.36 1.66
CA PRO A 423 -13.62 26.00 1.82
C PRO A 423 -15.07 26.00 2.32
N ARG A 424 -15.91 25.15 1.74
CA ARG A 424 -17.24 24.81 2.30
C ARG A 424 -17.05 23.72 3.36
N GLY A 425 -16.35 24.03 4.45
CA GLY A 425 -16.05 23.06 5.52
C GLY A 425 -14.62 23.15 6.07
N ALA A 426 -14.25 22.18 6.90
CA ALA A 426 -12.93 22.09 7.54
C ALA A 426 -11.88 21.49 6.59
N ASP A 427 -11.43 22.29 5.62
CA ASP A 427 -10.30 21.92 4.76
C ASP A 427 -8.99 22.02 5.54
N ARG A 428 -8.42 20.87 5.89
CA ARG A 428 -7.22 20.75 6.75
C ARG A 428 -6.00 21.46 6.14
N VAL A 429 -5.81 21.45 4.83
CA VAL A 429 -4.64 22.06 4.19
C VAL A 429 -4.80 23.58 4.15
N TRP A 430 -6.00 24.05 3.80
CA TRP A 430 -6.35 25.47 3.84
C TRP A 430 -6.16 26.05 5.25
N GLU A 431 -6.70 25.38 6.27
CA GLU A 431 -6.58 25.81 7.67
C GLU A 431 -5.12 25.89 8.13
N ARG A 432 -4.30 24.90 7.73
CA ARG A 432 -2.87 24.89 8.06
C ARG A 432 -2.12 26.05 7.39
N LEU A 433 -2.40 26.34 6.12
CA LEU A 433 -1.77 27.46 5.41
C LEU A 433 -2.22 28.80 5.99
N HIS A 434 -3.52 28.96 6.24
CA HIS A 434 -4.09 30.16 6.86
C HIS A 434 -3.47 30.41 8.25
N ALA A 435 -3.41 29.39 9.10
CA ALA A 435 -2.83 29.50 10.44
C ALA A 435 -1.33 29.84 10.39
N ALA A 436 -0.58 29.24 9.46
CA ALA A 436 0.84 29.50 9.29
C ALA A 436 1.11 30.95 8.88
N ILE A 437 0.40 31.46 7.86
CA ILE A 437 0.53 32.85 7.42
C ILE A 437 0.08 33.81 8.52
N SER A 438 -1.06 33.54 9.17
CA SER A 438 -1.59 34.36 10.26
C SER A 438 -0.63 34.47 11.44
N SER A 439 0.00 33.36 11.84
CA SER A 439 0.98 33.35 12.92
C SER A 439 2.17 34.27 12.61
N VAL A 440 2.70 34.22 11.39
CA VAL A 440 3.84 35.06 10.99
C VAL A 440 3.44 36.53 10.87
N ALA A 441 2.28 36.81 10.28
CA ALA A 441 1.75 38.16 10.15
C ALA A 441 1.51 38.82 11.52
N LEU A 442 1.05 38.05 12.51
CA LEU A 442 0.91 38.51 13.89
C LEU A 442 2.26 38.78 14.54
N GLN A 443 3.19 37.83 14.48
CA GLN A 443 4.54 37.96 15.05
C GLN A 443 5.32 39.15 14.48
N ARG A 444 5.16 39.42 13.18
CA ARG A 444 5.83 40.51 12.46
C ARG A 444 5.03 41.83 12.46
N LYS A 445 3.83 41.85 13.07
CA LYS A 445 2.94 43.01 13.16
C LYS A 445 2.50 43.59 11.80
N TYR A 446 2.25 42.74 10.81
CA TYR A 446 1.70 43.14 9.51
C TYR A 446 0.20 43.41 9.60
N LYS A 447 -0.17 44.63 10.01
CA LYS A 447 -1.56 45.01 10.35
C LYS A 447 -2.58 44.72 9.23
N ASP A 448 -2.30 45.15 8.01
CA ASP A 448 -3.26 45.02 6.90
C ASP A 448 -3.51 43.55 6.52
N LEU A 449 -2.43 42.75 6.49
CA LEU A 449 -2.52 41.32 6.25
C LEU A 449 -3.30 40.60 7.37
N ASN A 450 -3.11 40.99 8.63
CA ASN A 450 -3.89 40.43 9.74
C ASN A 450 -5.40 40.71 9.58
N VAL A 451 -5.77 41.92 9.15
CA VAL A 451 -7.18 42.28 8.87
C VAL A 451 -7.73 41.45 7.71
N GLN A 452 -6.97 41.30 6.63
CA GLN A 452 -7.34 40.48 5.48
C GLN A 452 -7.58 39.02 5.87
N LEU A 453 -6.65 38.40 6.61
CA LEU A 453 -6.74 37.01 7.06
C LEU A 453 -7.90 36.78 8.03
N ALA A 454 -8.18 37.74 8.91
CA ALA A 454 -9.33 37.66 9.82
C ALA A 454 -10.67 37.72 9.07
N LYS A 455 -10.79 38.61 8.07
CA LYS A 455 -11.97 38.68 7.19
C LYS A 455 -12.17 37.37 6.44
N LEU A 456 -11.09 36.81 5.89
CA LEU A 456 -11.13 35.56 5.14
C LEU A 456 -11.57 34.38 6.03
N HIS A 457 -11.03 34.28 7.25
CA HIS A 457 -11.42 33.25 8.22
C HIS A 457 -12.87 33.37 8.68
N LYS A 458 -13.36 34.60 8.86
CA LYS A 458 -14.77 34.83 9.18
C LYS A 458 -15.66 34.38 8.02
N ALA A 459 -15.26 34.70 6.79
CA ALA A 459 -16.01 34.35 5.59
C ALA A 459 -16.03 32.83 5.32
N SER A 460 -14.99 32.07 5.68
CA SER A 460 -14.99 30.61 5.49
C SER A 460 -15.90 29.85 6.48
N ARG A 461 -16.29 30.49 7.58
CA ARG A 461 -17.22 29.94 8.58
C ARG A 461 -18.69 30.30 8.34
N SER A 462 -18.96 31.24 7.43
CA SER A 462 -20.29 31.67 6.99
C SER A 462 -20.65 31.01 5.66
#